data_AF-A0A1G8T556-F1
#
_entry.id   AF-A0A1G8T556-F1
#
_cell.length_a   1.000
_cell.length_b   1.000
_cell.length_c   1.000
_cell.angle_alpha   90.00
_cell.angle_beta   90.00
_cell.angle_gamma   90.00
#
_symmetry.space_group_name_H-M   'P 1'
#
loop_
_entity.id
_entity.type
_entity.pdbx_description
1 polymer ?
#
loop_
_entity_poly.entity_id
_entity_poly.type
_entity_poly.pdbx_seq_one_letter_code
_entity_poly.pdbx_strand_id
1 'polypeptide(L)'
;MAAGEYVSVSSQSDVERADIARERQALFDTPEAEERELASIYESRGLSSQTASLVARELTEKDALGAHVRDELGLSEVHVANPLQAAFASGLTFTLAAAVPLVAAALAPEARIIALVVIATLVSLAGLGALGAHAGGAPKLRATMRVLFWGAAAMAITAGVGHLFGVSV
;
A
#
# COMPACT_ATOMS: atom_id res chain seq x y z
N MET A 1 0.59 7.63 11.89
CA MET A 1 -0.09 6.80 10.88
C MET A 1 -0.90 7.65 9.91
N ALA A 2 -2.06 8.18 10.28
CA ALA A 2 -2.96 8.90 9.36
C ALA A 2 -2.30 10.00 8.51
N ALA A 3 -1.54 10.91 9.12
CA ALA A 3 -0.88 12.00 8.39
C ALA A 3 0.16 11.49 7.37
N GLY A 4 0.96 10.49 7.74
CA GLY A 4 1.95 9.89 6.84
C GLY A 4 1.29 9.19 5.66
N GLU A 5 0.21 8.45 5.92
CA GLU A 5 -0.58 7.80 4.87
C GLU A 5 -1.23 8.81 3.92
N TYR A 6 -1.82 9.88 4.47
CA TYR A 6 -2.39 10.97 3.68
C TYR A 6 -1.33 11.58 2.75
N VAL A 7 -0.16 11.92 3.28
CA VAL A 7 0.92 12.54 2.50
C VAL A 7 1.42 11.59 1.40
N SER A 8 1.62 10.31 1.72
CA SER A 8 2.08 9.30 0.75
C SER A 8 1.08 9.13 -0.40
N VAL A 9 -0.20 8.90 -0.08
CA VAL A 9 -1.24 8.66 -1.10
C VAL A 9 -1.58 9.94 -1.86
N SER A 10 -1.49 11.11 -1.24
CA SER A 10 -1.64 12.40 -1.94
C SER A 10 -0.51 12.61 -2.94
N SER A 11 0.74 12.32 -2.53
CA SER A 11 1.89 12.43 -3.43
C SER A 11 1.77 11.48 -4.62
N GLN A 12 1.30 10.25 -4.40
CA GLN A 12 0.98 9.32 -5.47
C GLN A 12 -0.10 9.90 -6.41
N SER A 13 -1.20 10.41 -5.87
CA SER A 13 -2.28 11.02 -6.66
C SER A 13 -1.82 12.23 -7.47
N ASP A 14 -0.87 13.01 -6.95
CA ASP A 14 -0.29 14.15 -7.68
C ASP A 14 0.55 13.69 -8.87
N VAL A 15 1.33 12.62 -8.71
CA VAL A 15 2.11 12.00 -9.80
C VAL A 15 1.18 11.44 -10.88
N GLU A 16 0.17 10.66 -10.49
CA GLU A 16 -0.80 10.07 -11.42
C GLU A 16 -1.52 11.16 -12.24
N ARG A 17 -1.92 12.27 -11.60
CA ARG A 17 -2.56 13.40 -12.29
C ARG A 17 -1.60 14.12 -13.23
N ALA A 18 -0.33 14.27 -12.84
CA ALA A 18 0.68 14.86 -13.71
C ALA A 18 0.94 13.99 -14.95
N ASP A 19 0.98 12.66 -14.79
CA ASP A 19 1.18 11.72 -15.89
C ASP A 19 0.00 11.74 -16.87
N ILE A 20 -1.24 11.69 -16.36
CA ILE A 20 -2.45 11.81 -17.20
C ILE A 20 -2.46 13.15 -17.96
N ALA A 21 -2.02 14.24 -17.33
CA ALA A 21 -1.96 15.54 -17.99
C ALA A 21 -0.90 15.59 -19.09
N ARG A 22 0.26 14.97 -18.88
CA ARG A 22 1.31 14.82 -19.91
C ARG A 22 0.84 13.97 -21.07
N GLU A 23 0.19 12.85 -20.77
CA GLU A 23 -0.35 11.93 -21.77
C GLU A 23 -1.41 12.59 -22.65
N ARG A 24 -2.34 13.32 -22.00
CA ARG A 24 -3.33 14.12 -22.73
C ARG A 24 -2.66 15.11 -23.68
N GLN A 25 -1.57 15.75 -23.27
CA GLN A 25 -0.85 16.70 -24.11
C GLN A 25 -0.14 16.01 -25.27
N ALA A 26 0.49 14.85 -25.03
CA ALA A 26 1.16 14.04 -26.06
C ALA A 26 0.17 13.57 -27.15
N LEU A 27 -1.02 13.13 -26.76
CA LEU A 27 -2.09 12.77 -27.69
C LEU A 27 -2.54 13.92 -28.60
N PHE A 28 -2.40 15.18 -28.16
CA PHE A 28 -2.64 16.35 -29.01
C PHE A 28 -1.45 16.71 -29.89
N ASP A 29 -0.24 16.65 -29.34
CA ASP A 29 0.98 17.12 -30.00
C ASP A 29 1.50 16.11 -31.04
N THR A 30 1.40 14.82 -30.74
CA THR A 30 2.02 13.71 -31.50
C THR A 30 1.13 12.47 -31.67
N PRO A 31 -0.13 12.60 -32.15
CA PRO A 31 -1.10 11.48 -32.17
C PRO A 31 -0.62 10.23 -32.94
N GLU A 32 0.10 10.40 -34.05
CA GLU A 32 0.66 9.27 -34.82
C GLU A 32 1.85 8.59 -34.12
N ALA A 33 2.55 9.31 -33.24
CA ALA A 33 3.60 8.72 -32.41
C ALA A 33 2.96 7.93 -31.26
N GLU A 34 1.95 8.49 -30.59
CA GLU A 34 1.23 7.83 -29.50
C GLU A 34 0.57 6.51 -29.96
N GLU A 35 -0.08 6.48 -31.13
CA GLU A 35 -0.66 5.24 -31.66
C GLU A 35 0.42 4.17 -31.92
N ARG A 36 1.61 4.57 -32.41
CA ARG A 36 2.74 3.66 -32.61
C ARG A 36 3.34 3.20 -31.30
N GLU A 37 3.38 4.05 -30.29
CA GLU A 37 3.80 3.70 -28.93
C GLU A 37 2.86 2.65 -28.34
N LEU A 38 1.55 2.87 -28.41
CA LEU A 38 0.55 1.90 -27.96
C LEU A 38 0.67 0.56 -28.69
N ALA A 39 0.90 0.58 -30.01
CA ALA A 39 1.16 -0.64 -30.78
C ALA A 39 2.43 -1.35 -30.27
N SER A 40 3.53 -0.62 -30.01
CA SER A 40 4.76 -1.20 -29.49
C SER A 40 4.60 -1.85 -28.12
N ILE A 41 3.75 -1.27 -27.24
CA ILE A 41 3.39 -1.85 -25.94
C ILE A 41 2.72 -3.21 -26.15
N TYR A 42 1.76 -3.30 -27.07
CA TYR A 42 1.06 -4.54 -27.38
C TYR A 42 1.95 -5.59 -28.05
N GLU A 43 2.87 -5.20 -28.92
CA GLU A 43 3.90 -6.09 -29.47
C GLU A 43 4.78 -6.68 -28.35
N SER A 44 5.23 -5.84 -27.40
CA SER A 44 6.04 -6.28 -26.26
C SER A 44 5.32 -7.28 -25.34
N ARG A 45 3.97 -7.24 -25.35
CA ARG A 45 3.10 -8.17 -24.63
C ARG A 45 2.82 -9.47 -25.41
N GLY A 46 3.36 -9.60 -26.62
CA GLY A 46 3.33 -10.83 -27.41
C GLY A 46 2.36 -10.81 -28.60
N LEU A 47 1.75 -9.67 -28.93
CA LEU A 47 0.95 -9.55 -30.16
C LEU A 47 1.86 -9.47 -31.39
N SER A 48 1.39 -10.01 -32.52
CA SER A 48 2.05 -9.77 -33.80
C SER A 48 1.96 -8.29 -34.17
N SER A 49 2.92 -7.78 -34.94
CA SER A 49 2.92 -6.36 -35.33
C SER A 49 1.63 -5.92 -36.02
N GLN A 50 1.06 -6.78 -36.87
CA GLN A 50 -0.22 -6.53 -37.53
C GLN A 50 -1.36 -6.43 -36.51
N THR A 51 -1.42 -7.34 -35.53
CA THR A 51 -2.47 -7.35 -34.50
C THR A 51 -2.32 -6.18 -33.54
N ALA A 52 -1.10 -5.87 -33.11
CA ALA A 52 -0.80 -4.78 -32.20
C ALA A 52 -1.17 -3.41 -32.81
N SER A 53 -0.84 -3.20 -34.08
CA SER A 53 -1.24 -2.00 -34.83
C SER A 53 -2.76 -1.88 -34.94
N LEU A 54 -3.46 -2.99 -35.20
CA LEU A 54 -4.93 -2.99 -35.27
C LEU A 54 -5.56 -2.68 -33.91
N VAL A 55 -5.07 -3.31 -32.84
CA VAL A 55 -5.54 -3.08 -31.47
C VAL A 55 -5.30 -1.63 -31.05
N ALA A 56 -4.12 -1.07 -31.31
CA ALA A 56 -3.80 0.31 -31.02
C ALA A 56 -4.77 1.26 -31.74
N ARG A 57 -4.98 1.09 -33.05
CA ARG A 57 -5.95 1.89 -33.83
C ARG A 57 -7.35 1.83 -33.23
N GLU A 58 -7.90 0.64 -33.03
CA GLU A 58 -9.27 0.46 -32.55
C GLU A 58 -9.47 1.03 -31.13
N LEU A 59 -8.46 0.92 -30.26
CA LEU A 59 -8.51 1.49 -28.92
C LEU A 59 -8.34 3.01 -28.94
N THR A 60 -7.46 3.55 -29.78
CA THR A 60 -7.28 5.00 -29.97
C THR A 60 -8.55 5.66 -30.50
N GLU A 61 -9.24 5.03 -31.47
CA GLU A 61 -10.52 5.52 -32.00
C GLU A 61 -11.63 5.54 -30.94
N LYS A 62 -11.63 4.57 -30.02
CA LYS A 62 -12.63 4.46 -28.97
C LYS A 62 -12.36 5.42 -27.80
N ASP A 63 -11.14 5.39 -27.28
CA ASP A 63 -10.70 6.16 -26.11
C ASP A 63 -9.16 6.11 -26.00
N ALA A 64 -8.47 6.99 -26.74
CA ALA A 64 -7.01 7.06 -26.73
C ALA A 64 -6.44 7.30 -25.32
N LEU A 65 -6.98 8.28 -24.59
CA LEU A 65 -6.47 8.59 -23.26
C LEU A 65 -6.70 7.42 -22.30
N GLY A 66 -7.88 6.80 -22.30
CA GLY A 66 -8.14 5.63 -21.47
C GLY A 66 -7.28 4.42 -21.82
N ALA A 67 -6.94 4.24 -23.11
CA ALA A 67 -6.01 3.21 -23.55
C ALA A 67 -4.61 3.45 -23.00
N HIS A 68 -4.02 4.63 -23.19
CA HIS A 68 -2.69 4.94 -22.67
C HIS A 68 -2.64 4.95 -21.12
N VAL A 69 -3.65 5.53 -20.45
CA VAL A 69 -3.72 5.53 -18.98
C VAL A 69 -3.72 4.10 -18.42
N ARG A 70 -4.42 3.16 -19.05
CA ARG A 70 -4.46 1.77 -18.61
C ARG A 70 -3.24 0.98 -19.05
N ASP A 71 -2.88 1.08 -20.32
CA ASP A 71 -1.96 0.16 -20.97
C ASP A 71 -0.51 0.67 -20.97
N GLU A 72 -0.28 1.97 -20.90
CA GLU A 72 1.04 2.57 -20.74
C GLU A 72 1.32 2.92 -19.27
N LEU A 73 0.46 3.73 -18.64
CA LEU A 73 0.68 4.20 -17.27
C LEU A 73 0.31 3.14 -16.21
N GLY A 74 -0.41 2.09 -16.58
CA GLY A 74 -0.84 1.03 -15.66
C GLY A 74 -1.90 1.48 -14.64
N LEU A 75 -2.53 2.64 -14.85
CA LEU A 75 -3.53 3.21 -13.97
C LEU A 75 -4.90 2.64 -14.32
N SER A 76 -5.63 2.13 -13.32
CA SER A 76 -6.99 1.62 -13.51
C SER A 76 -7.99 2.36 -12.62
N GLU A 77 -9.22 2.51 -13.10
CA GLU A 77 -10.30 3.19 -12.36
C GLU A 77 -10.65 2.50 -11.03
N VAL A 78 -10.32 1.21 -10.88
CA VAL A 78 -10.58 0.44 -9.67
C VAL A 78 -9.62 0.81 -8.53
N HIS A 79 -8.46 1.43 -8.84
CA HIS A 79 -7.39 1.69 -7.90
C HIS A 79 -7.02 3.17 -7.76
N VAL A 80 -7.96 4.08 -8.03
CA VAL A 80 -7.71 5.52 -7.85
C VAL A 80 -7.31 5.80 -6.40
N ALA A 81 -6.15 6.42 -6.23
CA ALA A 81 -5.64 6.83 -4.93
C ALA A 81 -6.66 7.75 -4.21
N ASN A 82 -7.13 7.34 -3.03
CA ASN A 82 -8.00 8.14 -2.17
C ASN A 82 -7.27 8.47 -0.85
N PRO A 83 -6.60 9.63 -0.76
CA PRO A 83 -5.75 9.96 0.39
C PRO A 83 -6.51 10.06 1.70
N LEU A 84 -7.72 10.62 1.69
CA LEU A 84 -8.53 10.77 2.90
C LEU A 84 -8.99 9.41 3.41
N GLN A 85 -9.49 8.55 2.52
CA GLN A 85 -9.91 7.21 2.89
C GLN A 85 -8.74 6.40 3.46
N ALA A 86 -7.57 6.42 2.81
CA ALA A 86 -6.38 5.73 3.30
C ALA A 86 -5.92 6.25 4.67
N ALA A 87 -5.92 7.57 4.86
CA ALA A 87 -5.56 8.20 6.13
C ALA A 87 -6.51 7.83 7.28
N PHE A 88 -7.83 7.88 7.04
CA PHE A 88 -8.81 7.50 8.06
C PHE A 88 -8.78 6.02 8.36
N ALA A 89 -8.69 5.17 7.33
CA ALA A 89 -8.60 3.72 7.51
C ALA A 89 -7.35 3.34 8.31
N SER A 90 -6.17 3.87 7.94
CA SER A 90 -4.92 3.59 8.66
C SER A 90 -4.91 4.17 10.09
N GLY A 91 -5.44 5.38 10.27
CA GLY A 91 -5.53 6.05 11.56
C GLY A 91 -6.41 5.29 12.55
N LEU A 92 -7.62 4.92 12.13
CA LEU A 92 -8.57 4.21 12.98
C LEU A 92 -8.08 2.80 13.31
N THR A 93 -7.61 2.05 12.31
CA THR A 93 -7.11 0.68 12.53
C THR A 93 -5.91 0.66 13.46
N PHE A 94 -4.95 1.58 13.28
CA PHE A 94 -3.81 1.72 14.19
C PHE A 94 -4.26 2.06 15.61
N THR A 95 -5.16 3.04 15.76
CA THR A 95 -5.64 3.48 17.08
C THR A 95 -6.35 2.34 17.82
N LEU A 96 -7.22 1.60 17.14
CA LEU A 96 -7.93 0.47 17.73
C LEU A 96 -6.99 -0.68 18.10
N ALA A 97 -6.02 -1.00 17.24
CA ALA A 97 -5.02 -2.03 17.52
C ALA A 97 -4.11 -1.65 18.69
N ALA A 98 -3.65 -0.40 18.74
CA ALA A 98 -2.77 0.12 19.80
C ALA A 98 -3.50 0.28 21.15
N ALA A 99 -4.82 0.45 21.14
CA ALA A 99 -5.62 0.51 22.37
C ALA A 99 -5.55 -0.81 23.16
N VAL A 100 -5.41 -1.96 22.50
CA VAL A 100 -5.39 -3.28 23.17
C VAL A 100 -4.25 -3.40 24.19
N PRO A 101 -2.95 -3.21 23.83
CA PRO A 101 -1.88 -3.25 24.81
C PRO A 101 -1.95 -2.10 25.84
N LEU A 102 -2.50 -0.94 25.47
CA LEU A 102 -2.68 0.17 26.40
C LEU A 102 -3.71 -0.16 27.50
N VAL A 103 -4.83 -0.78 27.12
CA VAL A 103 -5.83 -1.28 28.08
C VAL A 103 -5.24 -2.40 28.93
N ALA A 104 -4.44 -3.29 28.34
CA ALA A 104 -3.73 -4.33 29.10
C ALA A 104 -2.80 -3.72 30.16
N ALA A 105 -2.07 -2.64 29.82
CA ALA A 105 -1.24 -1.91 30.78
C ALA A 105 -2.07 -1.28 31.91
N ALA A 106 -3.17 -0.61 31.57
CA ALA A 106 -4.00 0.11 32.53
C ALA A 106 -4.70 -0.82 33.55
N LEU A 107 -5.01 -2.05 33.15
CA LEU A 107 -5.67 -3.04 34.01
C LEU A 107 -4.69 -3.98 34.72
N ALA A 108 -3.41 -3.98 34.34
CA ALA A 108 -2.41 -4.89 34.87
C ALA A 108 -1.98 -4.48 36.30
N PRO A 109 -1.81 -5.46 37.23
CA PRO A 109 -1.08 -5.22 38.47
C PRO A 109 0.35 -4.76 38.15
N GLU A 110 0.88 -3.82 38.95
CA GLU A 110 2.20 -3.20 38.75
C GLU A 110 3.31 -4.22 38.42
N ALA A 111 3.42 -5.28 39.22
CA ALA A 111 4.41 -6.34 39.05
C ALA A 111 4.27 -7.17 37.76
N ARG A 112 3.18 -7.02 37.00
CA ARG A 112 2.88 -7.81 35.79
C ARG A 112 2.61 -6.95 34.54
N ILE A 113 2.72 -5.63 34.62
CA ILE A 113 2.45 -4.71 33.49
C ILE A 113 3.22 -5.14 32.25
N ILE A 114 4.55 -5.29 32.35
CA ILE A 114 5.42 -5.63 31.21
C ILE A 114 4.98 -6.95 30.58
N ALA A 115 4.80 -8.00 31.38
CA ALA A 115 4.44 -9.33 30.88
C ALA A 115 3.08 -9.30 30.15
N LEU A 116 2.07 -8.65 30.74
CA LEU A 116 0.73 -8.57 30.15
C LEU A 116 0.69 -7.72 28.88
N VAL A 117 1.44 -6.61 28.83
CA VAL A 117 1.57 -5.77 27.63
C VAL A 117 2.24 -6.54 26.49
N VAL A 118 3.33 -7.27 26.76
CA VAL A 118 4.01 -8.08 25.76
C VAL A 118 3.09 -9.17 25.22
N ILE A 119 2.40 -9.91 26.09
CA ILE A 119 1.46 -10.98 25.68
C ILE A 119 0.32 -10.38 24.84
N ALA A 120 -0.32 -9.31 25.32
CA ALA A 120 -1.40 -8.64 24.61
C ALA A 120 -0.95 -8.17 23.22
N THR A 121 0.23 -7.54 23.15
CA THR A 121 0.81 -7.07 21.88
C THR A 121 1.06 -8.23 20.92
N LEU A 122 1.70 -9.31 21.37
CA LEU A 122 1.99 -10.47 20.52
C LEU A 122 0.71 -11.16 20.02
N VAL A 123 -0.31 -11.30 20.87
CA VAL A 123 -1.61 -11.86 20.46
C VAL A 123 -2.29 -10.96 19.43
N SER A 124 -2.31 -9.64 19.64
CA SER A 124 -2.85 -8.68 18.67
C SER A 124 -2.09 -8.73 17.34
N LEU A 125 -0.76 -8.78 17.37
CA LEU A 125 0.08 -8.89 16.18
C LEU A 125 -0.15 -10.22 15.45
N ALA A 126 -0.33 -11.32 16.17
CA ALA A 126 -0.64 -12.61 15.56
C ALA A 126 -1.98 -12.56 14.81
N GLY A 127 -3.00 -11.98 15.46
CA GLY A 127 -4.33 -11.77 14.87
C GLY A 127 -4.27 -10.87 13.64
N LEU A 128 -3.62 -9.71 13.73
CA LEU A 128 -3.46 -8.78 12.61
C LEU A 128 -2.67 -9.41 11.45
N GLY A 129 -1.61 -10.16 11.73
CA GLY A 129 -0.86 -10.88 10.70
C GLY A 129 -1.70 -11.94 9.98
N ALA A 130 -2.54 -12.67 10.72
CA ALA A 130 -3.44 -13.67 10.15
C ALA A 130 -4.58 -13.05 9.33
N LEU A 131 -5.17 -11.95 9.82
CA LEU A 131 -6.21 -11.18 9.13
C LEU A 131 -5.65 -10.54 7.85
N GLY A 132 -4.46 -9.93 7.92
CA GLY A 132 -3.79 -9.35 6.76
C GLY A 132 -3.48 -10.41 5.70
N ALA A 133 -3.00 -11.59 6.10
CA ALA A 133 -2.82 -12.70 5.17
C ALA A 133 -4.12 -13.19 4.55
N HIS A 134 -5.20 -13.26 5.32
CA HIS A 134 -6.49 -13.68 4.81
C HIS A 134 -7.03 -12.69 3.77
N ALA A 135 -6.99 -11.39 4.07
CA ALA A 135 -7.43 -10.34 3.18
C ALA A 135 -6.57 -10.25 1.91
N GLY A 136 -5.25 -10.44 2.04
CA GLY A 136 -4.31 -10.36 0.92
C GLY A 136 -4.07 -11.67 0.16
N GLY A 137 -4.78 -12.76 0.48
CA GLY A 137 -4.59 -14.06 -0.17
C GLY A 137 -3.23 -14.73 0.08
N ALA A 138 -2.50 -14.30 1.13
CA ALA A 138 -1.16 -14.78 1.44
C ALA A 138 -1.15 -15.99 2.41
N PRO A 139 -0.07 -16.80 2.46
CA PRO A 139 0.06 -17.87 3.43
C PRO A 139 0.05 -17.35 4.88
N LYS A 140 -1.01 -17.67 5.64
CA LYS A 140 -1.26 -17.16 7.00
C LYS A 140 -0.07 -17.29 7.93
N LEU A 141 0.49 -18.49 8.06
CA LEU A 141 1.59 -18.74 8.98
C LEU A 141 2.83 -17.87 8.68
N ARG A 142 3.21 -17.74 7.41
CA ARG A 142 4.39 -16.94 7.01
C ARG A 142 4.18 -15.46 7.30
N ALA A 143 3.00 -14.93 6.99
CA ALA A 143 2.67 -13.53 7.26
C ALA A 143 2.61 -13.23 8.77
N THR A 144 1.92 -14.08 9.52
CA THR A 144 1.82 -13.97 10.99
C THR A 144 3.19 -14.01 11.65
N MET A 145 4.05 -14.96 11.27
CA MET A 145 5.40 -15.07 11.81
C MET A 145 6.27 -13.84 11.47
N ARG A 146 6.13 -13.28 10.26
CA ARG A 146 6.83 -12.05 9.88
C ARG A 146 6.41 -10.86 10.76
N VAL A 147 5.11 -10.70 11.02
CA VAL A 147 4.60 -9.62 11.88
C VAL A 147 5.05 -9.81 13.33
N LEU A 148 4.94 -11.04 13.85
CA LEU A 148 5.40 -11.37 15.20
C LEU A 148 6.90 -11.12 15.39
N PHE A 149 7.72 -11.56 14.43
CA PHE A 149 9.16 -11.38 14.49
C PHE A 149 9.54 -9.90 14.59
N TRP A 150 9.04 -9.07 13.67
CA TRP A 150 9.38 -7.64 13.65
C TRP A 150 8.80 -6.88 14.85
N GLY A 151 7.60 -7.25 15.31
CA GLY A 151 7.03 -6.69 16.53
C GLY A 151 7.83 -7.06 17.78
N ALA A 152 8.22 -8.33 17.94
CA ALA A 152 9.05 -8.78 19.05
C ALA A 152 10.44 -8.14 19.02
N ALA A 153 11.06 -8.02 17.85
CA ALA A 153 12.35 -7.34 17.68
C ALA A 153 12.25 -5.85 18.07
N ALA A 154 11.22 -5.14 17.61
CA ALA A 154 11.01 -3.74 17.98
C ALA A 154 10.81 -3.55 19.49
N MET A 155 10.03 -4.41 20.13
CA MET A 155 9.86 -4.40 21.60
C MET A 155 11.18 -4.67 22.33
N ALA A 156 11.95 -5.67 21.89
CA ALA A 156 13.25 -6.01 22.48
C ALA A 156 14.26 -4.86 22.35
N ILE A 157 14.34 -4.22 21.18
CA ILE A 157 15.20 -3.06 20.95
C ILE A 157 14.78 -1.90 21.85
N THR A 158 13.48 -1.59 21.92
CA THR A 158 12.97 -0.49 22.74
C THR A 158 13.25 -0.72 24.23
N ALA A 159 13.04 -1.95 24.70
CA ALA A 159 13.37 -2.35 26.08
C ALA A 159 14.89 -2.26 26.34
N GLY A 160 15.72 -2.70 25.39
CA GLY A 160 17.18 -2.61 25.47
C GLY A 160 17.67 -1.16 25.54
N VAL A 161 17.10 -0.27 24.74
CA VAL A 161 17.37 1.18 24.81
C VAL A 161 16.96 1.73 26.17
N GLY A 162 15.76 1.40 26.67
CA GLY A 162 15.32 1.82 28.00
C GLY A 162 16.29 1.38 29.10
N HIS A 163 16.76 0.13 29.04
CA HIS A 163 17.74 -0.40 29.97
C HIS A 163 19.08 0.34 29.91
N LEU A 164 19.60 0.62 28.70
CA LEU A 164 20.87 1.33 28.51
C LEU A 164 20.85 2.75 29.09
N PHE A 165 19.71 3.44 29.03
CA PHE A 165 19.56 4.79 29.57
C PHE A 165 19.06 4.83 31.01
N GLY A 166 19.00 3.68 31.70
CA GLY A 166 18.58 3.62 33.10
C GLY A 166 17.11 3.99 33.31
N VAL A 167 16.27 3.86 32.28
CA VAL A 167 14.81 3.96 32.42
C VAL A 167 14.34 2.69 33.13
N SER A 168 14.36 2.72 34.46
CA SER A 168 13.79 1.68 35.30
C SER A 168 12.26 1.77 35.24
N VAL A 169 11.63 0.79 34.59
CA VAL A 169 10.20 0.47 34.74
C VAL A 169 10.05 -0.49 35.90
#